data_AF-A0A9P8N7I1-F1
#
_entry.id   AF-A0A9P8N7I1-F1
#
_cell.length_a   1.000
_cell.length_b   1.000
_cell.length_c   1.000
_cell.angle_alpha   90.00
_cell.angle_beta   90.00
_cell.angle_gamma   90.00
#
_symmetry.space_group_name_H-M   'P 1'
#
loop_
_entity.id
_entity.type
_entity.pdbx_description
1 polymer ?
#
loop_
_entity_poly.entity_id
_entity_poly.type
_entity_poly.pdbx_seq_one_letter_code
_entity_poly.pdbx_strand_id
1 'polypeptide(L)'
;MGRGDKTRLAELRRCSPPREPAFLASTSWHSPSPLDGLDAGEPHALKASLVRGRYGRAATYVAVAVVANHIRRVLVPWLGQFVWHHAVVADMKLARSAPHALLEASLLDFAWADVGRWACQQAALSVLARAVMARRPVDGADARRRQRGPSVGRRARAPGGHEGDGDAAADDSHGQSSDMASDARCVLRLVAGLTLLERHYTESCWALAHVYATARLLLSTRPCDAAFLRRLVLESTPRARSALQAGLVLRWLYRSVSAATTTRWPRLVLLLACACCVGTLHILRHSGRYFILLEMSDMLVTFGWMALGMAVLMAWAVRDWARVWLRGHV
;
A
#
# COMPACT_ATOMS: atom_id res chain seq x y z
N MET A 1 54.66 -45.22 -5.64
CA MET A 1 54.52 -43.74 -5.57
C MET A 1 54.71 -43.19 -6.97
N GLY A 2 53.60 -43.06 -7.70
CA GLY A 2 53.58 -42.89 -9.15
C GLY A 2 53.50 -41.43 -9.57
N ARG A 3 54.33 -41.09 -10.55
CA ARG A 3 54.44 -39.84 -11.31
C ARG A 3 53.12 -39.60 -12.10
N GLY A 4 52.09 -39.07 -11.43
CA GLY A 4 50.74 -38.99 -12.04
C GLY A 4 49.94 -37.72 -11.81
N ASP A 5 50.49 -36.69 -11.16
CA ASP A 5 49.66 -35.58 -10.64
C ASP A 5 50.07 -34.16 -11.09
N LYS A 6 51.00 -34.02 -12.04
CA LYS A 6 51.47 -32.69 -12.48
C LYS A 6 50.69 -32.10 -13.67
N THR A 7 49.88 -32.89 -14.37
CA THR A 7 49.13 -32.43 -15.56
C THR A 7 47.76 -31.82 -15.23
N ARG A 8 47.18 -32.08 -14.05
CA ARG A 8 45.87 -31.49 -13.65
C ARG A 8 45.93 -30.04 -13.16
N LEU A 9 47.10 -29.52 -12.80
CA LEU A 9 47.27 -28.13 -12.34
C LEU A 9 47.50 -27.12 -13.48
N ALA A 10 47.73 -27.59 -14.71
CA ALA A 10 47.93 -26.72 -15.87
C ALA A 10 46.62 -26.32 -16.58
N GLU A 11 45.54 -27.09 -16.43
CA GLU A 11 44.24 -26.79 -17.05
C GLU A 11 43.38 -25.79 -16.26
N LEU A 12 43.63 -25.62 -14.95
CA LEU A 12 42.86 -24.69 -14.11
C LEU A 12 43.25 -23.21 -14.28
N ARG A 13 44.21 -22.88 -15.14
CA ARG A 13 44.64 -21.48 -15.43
C ARG A 13 44.02 -20.87 -16.70
N ARG A 14 43.14 -21.57 -17.43
CA ARG A 14 42.55 -21.05 -18.69
C ARG A 14 41.10 -20.56 -18.61
N CYS A 15 40.49 -20.51 -17.42
CA CYS A 15 39.16 -19.92 -17.24
C CYS A 15 39.26 -18.51 -16.65
N SER A 16 39.72 -17.55 -17.46
CA SER A 16 39.44 -16.14 -17.16
C SER A 16 37.95 -15.88 -17.39
N PRO A 17 37.22 -15.30 -16.43
CA PRO A 17 35.83 -14.94 -16.66
C PRO A 17 35.75 -13.85 -17.75
N PRO A 18 34.73 -13.89 -18.63
CA PRO A 18 34.50 -12.81 -19.57
C PRO A 18 34.25 -11.51 -18.80
N ARG A 19 34.92 -10.43 -19.22
CA ARG A 19 34.66 -9.07 -18.74
C ARG A 19 33.17 -8.77 -18.92
N GLU A 20 32.50 -8.47 -17.81
CA GLU A 20 31.12 -7.99 -17.81
C GLU A 20 30.99 -6.73 -18.69
N PRO A 21 29.95 -6.61 -19.53
CA PRO A 21 29.61 -5.35 -20.14
C PRO A 21 29.13 -4.38 -19.05
N ALA A 22 29.80 -3.23 -18.97
CA ALA A 22 29.45 -2.10 -18.10
C ALA A 22 28.11 -1.47 -18.53
N PHE A 23 26.99 -2.16 -18.27
CA PHE A 23 25.64 -1.71 -18.65
C PHE A 23 24.70 -1.51 -17.45
N LEU A 24 25.23 -1.24 -16.26
CA LEU A 24 24.44 -0.89 -15.06
C LEU A 24 25.03 0.32 -14.32
N ALA A 25 25.30 1.39 -15.05
CA ALA A 25 25.47 2.71 -14.44
C ALA A 25 24.31 3.60 -14.90
N SER A 26 23.59 4.18 -13.93
CA SER A 26 22.59 5.24 -14.12
C SER A 26 21.16 4.81 -14.52
N THR A 27 20.50 4.06 -13.65
CA THR A 27 19.10 4.39 -13.31
C THR A 27 19.09 4.81 -11.86
N SER A 28 19.20 6.10 -11.59
CA SER A 28 18.92 6.66 -10.28
C SER A 28 17.45 6.36 -9.96
N TRP A 29 17.21 5.34 -9.13
CA TRP A 29 15.90 4.98 -8.60
C TRP A 29 15.43 5.98 -7.53
N HIS A 30 15.68 7.28 -7.73
CA HIS A 30 14.91 8.33 -7.08
C HIS A 30 13.56 8.41 -7.78
N SER A 31 12.72 7.41 -7.55
CA SER A 31 11.28 7.65 -7.65
C SER A 31 10.99 8.74 -6.62
N PRO A 32 10.51 9.94 -7.02
CA PRO A 32 10.07 10.93 -6.05
C PRO A 32 9.05 10.23 -5.16
N SER A 33 9.23 10.28 -3.84
CA SER A 33 8.25 9.68 -2.94
C SER A 33 6.90 10.30 -3.30
N PRO A 34 5.84 9.52 -3.52
CA PRO A 34 4.50 10.06 -3.77
C PRO A 34 4.00 10.99 -2.66
N LEU A 35 4.74 11.08 -1.55
CA LEU A 35 4.51 11.92 -0.39
C LEU A 35 5.24 13.28 -0.45
N ASP A 36 6.23 13.46 -1.33
CA ASP A 36 7.04 14.71 -1.39
C ASP A 36 6.28 15.87 -2.08
N GLY A 37 5.16 15.59 -2.75
CA GLY A 37 4.27 16.60 -3.37
C GLY A 37 2.99 16.91 -2.60
N LEU A 38 2.79 16.28 -1.43
CA LEU A 38 1.68 16.58 -0.52
C LEU A 38 2.04 17.83 0.31
N ASP A 39 1.91 19.00 -0.32
CA ASP A 39 1.94 20.29 0.37
C ASP A 39 1.08 20.22 1.65
N ALA A 40 1.66 20.67 2.76
CA ALA A 40 1.08 20.66 4.10
C ALA A 40 -0.27 21.42 4.25
N GLY A 41 -0.81 21.99 3.16
CA GLY A 41 -2.09 22.71 3.11
C GLY A 41 -3.33 21.85 2.83
N GLU A 42 -3.19 20.63 2.31
CA GLU A 42 -4.34 19.83 1.83
C GLU A 42 -5.23 19.12 2.89
N PRO A 43 -4.79 18.74 4.11
CA PRO A 43 -5.68 18.03 5.02
C PRO A 43 -6.80 18.93 5.56
N HIS A 44 -6.72 20.25 5.39
CA HIS A 44 -7.68 21.20 5.96
C HIS A 44 -8.95 21.40 5.11
N ALA A 45 -8.88 21.23 3.79
CA ALA A 45 -10.04 21.39 2.90
C ALA A 45 -10.99 20.18 2.98
N LEU A 46 -10.43 18.96 3.00
CA LEU A 46 -11.21 17.74 3.26
C LEU A 46 -11.85 17.78 4.66
N LYS A 47 -11.11 18.30 5.66
CA LYS A 47 -11.58 18.55 7.05
C LYS A 47 -12.78 19.47 7.13
N ALA A 48 -12.67 20.69 6.61
CA ALA A 48 -13.71 21.71 6.73
C ALA A 48 -15.03 21.28 6.05
N SER A 49 -14.92 20.49 4.99
CA SER A 49 -16.03 19.88 4.29
C SER A 49 -16.77 18.86 5.18
N LEU A 50 -16.05 18.05 5.96
CA LEU A 50 -16.61 16.87 6.63
C LEU A 50 -17.44 17.15 7.91
N VAL A 51 -17.28 18.31 8.55
CA VAL A 51 -17.83 18.58 9.89
C VAL A 51 -19.32 18.99 9.90
N ARG A 52 -19.89 19.52 8.81
CA ARG A 52 -21.24 20.16 8.82
C ARG A 52 -22.43 19.25 8.40
N GLY A 53 -22.33 17.94 8.64
CA GLY A 53 -23.35 16.95 8.20
C GLY A 53 -22.83 15.95 7.15
N ARG A 54 -21.50 15.89 6.97
CA ARG A 54 -20.84 15.09 5.93
C ARG A 54 -20.20 13.80 6.43
N TYR A 55 -20.25 13.51 7.73
CA TYR A 55 -19.83 12.20 8.26
C TYR A 55 -20.62 11.05 7.64
N GLY A 56 -21.92 11.24 7.40
CA GLY A 56 -22.75 10.27 6.68
C GLY A 56 -22.26 10.01 5.25
N ARG A 57 -21.89 11.07 4.51
CA ARG A 57 -21.31 10.93 3.16
C ARG A 57 -19.95 10.24 3.17
N ALA A 58 -19.05 10.60 4.09
CA ALA A 58 -17.77 9.89 4.25
C ALA A 58 -17.95 8.42 4.59
N ALA A 59 -18.84 8.10 5.54
CA ALA A 59 -19.17 6.72 5.87
C ALA A 59 -19.71 5.97 4.65
N THR A 60 -20.56 6.63 3.84
CA THR A 60 -21.06 6.09 2.58
C THR A 60 -19.93 5.84 1.58
N TYR A 61 -19.02 6.80 1.37
CA TYR A 61 -17.89 6.60 0.45
C TYR A 61 -16.98 5.46 0.91
N VAL A 62 -16.72 5.34 2.20
CA VAL A 62 -15.94 4.21 2.76
C VAL A 62 -16.68 2.89 2.55
N ALA A 63 -17.98 2.83 2.84
CA ALA A 63 -18.78 1.63 2.62
C ALA A 63 -18.77 1.21 1.14
N VAL A 64 -19.03 2.14 0.23
CA VAL A 64 -18.98 1.90 -1.22
C VAL A 64 -17.59 1.45 -1.66
N ALA A 65 -16.52 2.08 -1.16
CA ALA A 65 -15.16 1.69 -1.51
C ALA A 65 -14.78 0.30 -0.99
N VAL A 66 -15.24 -0.08 0.21
CA VAL A 66 -15.04 -1.42 0.77
C VAL A 66 -15.81 -2.46 -0.04
N VAL A 67 -17.07 -2.19 -0.40
CA VAL A 67 -17.87 -3.08 -1.25
C VAL A 67 -17.23 -3.23 -2.63
N ALA A 68 -16.80 -2.13 -3.25
CA ALA A 68 -16.10 -2.17 -4.53
C ALA A 68 -14.78 -2.95 -4.45
N ASN A 69 -14.01 -2.80 -3.36
CA ASN A 69 -12.81 -3.61 -3.14
C ASN A 69 -13.15 -5.09 -2.94
N HIS A 70 -14.26 -5.41 -2.26
CA HIS A 70 -14.73 -6.78 -2.12
C HIS A 70 -15.12 -7.40 -3.47
N ILE A 71 -15.91 -6.69 -4.27
CA ILE A 71 -16.26 -7.11 -5.64
C ILE A 71 -15.00 -7.35 -6.47
N ARG A 72 -14.01 -6.44 -6.38
CA ARG A 72 -12.70 -6.62 -7.04
C ARG A 72 -12.04 -7.93 -6.61
N ARG A 73 -12.02 -8.28 -5.32
CA ARG A 73 -11.41 -9.54 -4.84
C ARG A 73 -12.11 -10.77 -5.40
N VAL A 74 -13.43 -10.73 -5.55
CA VAL A 74 -14.22 -11.85 -6.09
C VAL A 74 -14.03 -11.99 -7.61
N LEU A 75 -14.16 -10.88 -8.35
CA LEU A 75 -14.18 -10.90 -9.82
C LEU A 75 -12.77 -10.88 -10.43
N VAL A 76 -11.85 -10.16 -9.78
CA VAL A 76 -10.53 -9.83 -10.33
C VAL A 76 -9.47 -9.97 -9.22
N PRO A 77 -9.34 -11.16 -8.59
CA PRO A 77 -8.43 -11.35 -7.44
C PRO A 77 -6.99 -10.94 -7.77
N TRP A 78 -6.54 -11.20 -8.98
CA TRP A 78 -5.21 -10.85 -9.47
C TRP A 78 -4.91 -9.34 -9.43
N LEU A 79 -5.93 -8.47 -9.49
CA LEU A 79 -5.74 -7.03 -9.53
C LEU A 79 -5.44 -6.48 -8.14
N GLY A 80 -4.16 -6.29 -7.82
CA GLY A 80 -3.71 -5.79 -6.51
C GLY A 80 -3.14 -6.88 -5.60
N GLN A 81 -3.17 -8.14 -6.03
CA GLN A 81 -2.45 -9.22 -5.36
C GLN A 81 -0.94 -9.14 -5.63
N PHE A 82 -0.17 -9.62 -4.67
CA PHE A 82 1.26 -9.87 -4.82
C PHE A 82 1.47 -11.14 -5.67
N VAL A 83 2.64 -11.31 -6.31
CA VAL A 83 2.92 -12.46 -7.24
C VAL A 83 2.51 -13.81 -6.63
N TRP A 84 2.68 -13.95 -5.31
CA TRP A 84 2.33 -15.14 -4.56
C TRP A 84 0.93 -14.99 -3.92
N HIS A 85 -0.06 -15.63 -4.57
CA HIS A 85 -1.49 -15.45 -4.28
C HIS A 85 -1.91 -16.00 -2.90
N HIS A 86 -1.12 -16.90 -2.31
CA HIS A 86 -1.41 -17.55 -1.02
C HIS A 86 -0.54 -17.08 0.15
N ALA A 87 0.14 -15.95 -0.02
CA ALA A 87 1.21 -15.52 0.88
C ALA A 87 0.81 -15.32 2.36
N VAL A 88 -0.42 -14.91 2.63
CA VAL A 88 -0.80 -14.52 4.01
C VAL A 88 -0.92 -15.73 4.92
N VAL A 89 -1.67 -16.76 4.51
CA VAL A 89 -1.97 -17.90 5.39
C VAL A 89 -1.09 -19.09 5.08
N ALA A 90 -0.88 -19.42 3.80
CA ALA A 90 -0.10 -20.59 3.43
C ALA A 90 1.39 -20.35 3.73
N ASP A 91 1.98 -19.26 3.24
CA ASP A 91 3.42 -19.04 3.39
C ASP A 91 3.80 -18.81 4.85
N MET A 92 3.00 -18.05 5.61
CA MET A 92 3.29 -17.86 7.03
C MET A 92 3.15 -19.16 7.85
N LYS A 93 2.20 -20.03 7.49
CA LYS A 93 2.11 -21.37 8.09
C LYS A 93 3.31 -22.23 7.70
N LEU A 94 3.68 -22.27 6.41
CA LEU A 94 4.82 -23.02 5.91
C LEU A 94 6.14 -22.53 6.51
N ALA A 95 6.34 -21.22 6.65
CA ALA A 95 7.50 -20.64 7.32
C ALA A 95 7.69 -21.19 8.74
N ARG A 96 6.56 -21.44 9.42
CA ARG A 96 6.52 -21.98 10.77
C ARG A 96 6.60 -23.51 10.82
N SER A 97 5.95 -24.25 9.95
CA SER A 97 5.94 -25.73 10.02
C SER A 97 7.13 -26.35 9.28
N ALA A 98 7.44 -25.85 8.08
CA ALA A 98 8.41 -26.40 7.14
C ALA A 98 9.14 -25.26 6.40
N PRO A 99 10.08 -24.55 7.06
CA PRO A 99 10.78 -23.41 6.45
C PRO A 99 11.56 -23.78 5.18
N HIS A 100 12.08 -25.01 5.09
CA HIS A 100 12.73 -25.54 3.88
C HIS A 100 11.77 -25.59 2.70
N ALA A 101 10.57 -26.13 2.91
CA ALA A 101 9.54 -26.26 1.87
C ALA A 101 9.04 -24.89 1.38
N LEU A 102 8.91 -23.90 2.28
CA LEU A 102 8.56 -22.54 1.87
C LEU A 102 9.60 -21.96 0.90
N LEU A 103 10.88 -22.01 1.28
CA LEU A 103 11.95 -21.42 0.48
C LEU A 103 12.16 -22.17 -0.84
N GLU A 104 11.99 -23.49 -0.83
CA GLU A 104 12.06 -24.31 -2.04
C GLU A 104 10.90 -24.01 -2.99
N ALA A 105 9.67 -24.04 -2.51
CA ALA A 105 8.48 -23.72 -3.31
C ALA A 105 8.56 -22.29 -3.87
N SER A 106 8.94 -21.31 -3.04
CA SER A 106 9.00 -19.91 -3.48
C SER A 106 10.07 -19.66 -4.54
N LEU A 107 11.15 -20.46 -4.59
CA LEU A 107 12.22 -20.34 -5.57
C LEU A 107 11.99 -21.18 -6.84
N LEU A 108 11.23 -22.27 -6.75
CA LEU A 108 11.03 -23.19 -7.87
C LEU A 108 9.72 -22.93 -8.62
N ASP A 109 8.66 -22.50 -7.93
CA ASP A 109 7.29 -22.60 -8.44
C ASP A 109 6.76 -21.36 -9.19
N PHE A 110 7.58 -20.35 -9.48
CA PHE A 110 7.11 -19.17 -10.25
C PHE A 110 7.67 -19.11 -11.67
N ALA A 111 6.78 -18.75 -12.61
CA ALA A 111 7.16 -18.44 -13.98
C ALA A 111 7.59 -16.97 -14.11
N TRP A 112 8.63 -16.70 -14.91
CA TRP A 112 9.08 -15.33 -15.19
C TRP A 112 8.00 -14.47 -15.86
N ALA A 113 7.11 -15.09 -16.63
CA ALA A 113 5.96 -14.42 -17.23
C ALA A 113 5.03 -13.84 -16.15
N ASP A 114 4.83 -14.53 -15.02
CA ASP A 114 4.01 -14.03 -13.90
C ASP A 114 4.66 -12.82 -13.24
N VAL A 115 5.97 -12.87 -13.03
CA VAL A 115 6.74 -11.74 -12.50
C VAL A 115 6.64 -10.53 -13.45
N GLY A 116 6.74 -10.75 -14.77
CA GLY A 116 6.57 -9.72 -15.78
C GLY A 116 5.17 -9.10 -15.76
N ARG A 117 4.13 -9.94 -15.76
CA ARG A 117 2.72 -9.48 -15.67
C ARG A 117 2.47 -8.69 -14.39
N TRP A 118 2.95 -9.20 -13.26
CA TRP A 118 2.90 -8.48 -12.00
C TRP A 118 3.60 -7.12 -12.12
N ALA A 119 4.86 -7.07 -12.58
CA ALA A 119 5.59 -5.81 -12.72
C ALA A 119 4.83 -4.78 -13.57
N CYS A 120 4.23 -5.20 -14.69
CA CYS A 120 3.38 -4.36 -15.53
C CYS A 120 2.13 -3.87 -14.79
N GLN A 121 1.40 -4.75 -14.10
CA GLN A 121 0.23 -4.35 -13.29
C GLN A 121 0.62 -3.34 -12.21
N GLN A 122 1.77 -3.54 -11.58
CA GLN A 122 2.25 -2.68 -10.50
C GLN A 122 2.64 -1.30 -11.03
N ALA A 123 3.23 -1.24 -12.22
CA ALA A 123 3.49 0.02 -12.93
C ALA A 123 2.16 0.73 -13.28
N ALA A 124 1.21 0.00 -13.86
CA ALA A 124 -0.11 0.55 -14.23
C ALA A 124 -0.86 1.10 -13.01
N LEU A 125 -0.93 0.35 -11.91
CA LEU A 125 -1.55 0.80 -10.66
C LEU A 125 -0.83 2.02 -10.08
N SER A 126 0.50 2.10 -10.20
CA SER A 126 1.26 3.24 -9.70
C SER A 126 1.05 4.50 -10.54
N VAL A 127 0.85 4.35 -11.85
CA VAL A 127 0.47 5.47 -12.74
C VAL A 127 -0.96 5.91 -12.44
N LEU A 128 -1.90 4.98 -12.31
CA LEU A 128 -3.29 5.27 -12.00
C LEU A 128 -3.42 5.97 -10.65
N ALA A 129 -2.77 5.44 -9.61
CA ALA A 129 -2.77 6.06 -8.29
C ALA A 129 -2.20 7.48 -8.34
N ARG A 130 -1.08 7.70 -9.04
CA ARG A 130 -0.52 9.04 -9.23
C ARG A 130 -1.47 9.96 -9.98
N ALA A 131 -2.12 9.50 -11.06
CA ALA A 131 -3.07 10.31 -11.81
C ALA A 131 -4.29 10.70 -10.96
N VAL A 132 -4.80 9.77 -10.16
CA VAL A 132 -5.94 9.97 -9.27
C VAL A 132 -5.61 10.92 -8.11
N MET A 133 -4.37 10.87 -7.59
CA MET A 133 -3.89 11.72 -6.50
C MET A 133 -3.39 13.09 -6.98
N ALA A 134 -2.75 13.18 -8.14
CA ALA A 134 -2.19 14.42 -8.70
C ALA A 134 -3.26 15.40 -9.19
N ARG A 135 -4.47 14.92 -9.51
CA ARG A 135 -5.63 15.77 -9.80
C ARG A 135 -6.10 16.46 -8.51
N ARG A 136 -5.37 17.49 -8.07
CA ARG A 136 -5.83 18.39 -7.02
C ARG A 136 -7.24 18.87 -7.37
N PRO A 137 -8.18 18.90 -6.42
CA PRO A 137 -9.46 19.56 -6.64
C PRO A 137 -9.18 21.06 -6.81
N VAL A 138 -9.02 21.49 -8.07
CA VAL A 138 -8.93 22.92 -8.48
C VAL A 138 -10.14 23.69 -7.93
N ASP A 139 -11.25 22.99 -7.71
CA ASP A 139 -12.52 23.45 -7.18
C ASP A 139 -12.43 24.17 -5.81
N GLY A 140 -11.39 23.90 -5.00
CA GLY A 140 -11.21 24.55 -3.69
C GLY A 140 -10.75 26.01 -3.76
N ALA A 141 -10.05 26.39 -4.82
CA ALA A 141 -9.59 27.76 -5.01
C ALA A 141 -10.75 28.67 -5.49
N ASP A 142 -11.60 28.15 -6.38
CA ASP A 142 -12.74 28.90 -6.91
C ASP A 142 -13.89 29.03 -5.90
N ALA A 143 -14.11 28.03 -5.03
CA ALA A 143 -15.10 28.15 -3.96
C ALA A 143 -14.75 29.29 -2.97
N ARG A 144 -13.45 29.51 -2.68
CA ARG A 144 -13.01 30.65 -1.87
C ARG A 144 -13.12 31.98 -2.62
N ARG A 145 -12.93 31.98 -3.94
CA ARG A 145 -13.08 33.17 -4.78
C ARG A 145 -14.54 33.59 -4.93
N ARG A 146 -15.49 32.64 -4.97
CA ARG A 146 -16.93 32.92 -4.95
C ARG A 146 -17.45 33.35 -3.57
N GLN A 147 -16.90 32.82 -2.46
CA GLN A 147 -17.24 33.33 -1.12
C GLN A 147 -16.64 34.70 -0.82
N ARG A 148 -15.49 35.04 -1.42
CA ARG A 148 -15.05 36.43 -1.58
C ARG A 148 -15.73 37.06 -2.79
N GLY A 149 -17.05 36.94 -2.86
CA GLY A 149 -17.83 37.86 -3.69
C GLY A 149 -17.35 39.28 -3.37
N PRO A 150 -17.27 40.17 -4.37
CA PRO A 150 -16.85 41.54 -4.14
C PRO A 150 -17.69 42.04 -2.98
N SER A 151 -17.03 42.43 -1.89
CA SER A 151 -17.63 43.31 -0.91
C SER A 151 -17.95 44.58 -1.67
N VAL A 152 -19.06 44.56 -2.41
CA VAL A 152 -19.67 45.71 -3.04
C VAL A 152 -19.84 46.64 -1.87
N GLY A 153 -18.98 47.66 -1.85
CA GLY A 153 -19.03 48.72 -0.87
C GLY A 153 -20.49 49.09 -0.73
N ARG A 154 -20.99 48.94 0.49
CA ARG A 154 -22.31 49.35 0.94
C ARG A 154 -22.44 50.85 0.66
N ARG A 155 -22.68 51.21 -0.59
CA ARG A 155 -22.98 52.57 -1.01
C ARG A 155 -24.47 52.75 -0.75
N ALA A 156 -24.73 53.76 0.06
CA ALA A 156 -26.00 54.20 0.59
C ALA A 156 -27.20 53.93 -0.32
N ARG A 157 -28.26 53.39 0.32
CA ARG A 157 -29.64 53.35 -0.18
C ARG A 157 -30.04 54.68 -0.80
N ALA A 158 -30.54 54.63 -2.03
CA ALA A 158 -31.64 55.49 -2.46
C ALA A 158 -32.93 54.62 -2.45
N PRO A 159 -34.04 55.11 -1.88
CA PRO A 159 -35.32 54.42 -1.91
C PRO A 159 -36.07 54.78 -3.18
N GLY A 160 -36.44 53.80 -4.00
CA GLY A 160 -37.35 54.06 -5.11
C GLY A 160 -37.42 52.95 -6.13
N GLY A 161 -38.51 52.17 -6.07
CA GLY A 161 -39.24 51.84 -7.28
C GLY A 161 -38.98 50.47 -7.91
N HIS A 162 -40.05 49.67 -7.81
CA HIS A 162 -40.60 48.77 -8.81
C HIS A 162 -40.22 47.29 -8.79
N GLU A 163 -41.22 46.55 -8.32
CA GLU A 163 -41.55 45.16 -8.58
C GLU A 163 -41.28 44.74 -10.03
N GLY A 164 -40.52 43.65 -10.17
CA GLY A 164 -40.39 42.86 -11.36
C GLY A 164 -40.22 41.41 -10.93
N ASP A 165 -41.34 40.81 -10.50
CA ASP A 165 -41.46 39.38 -10.26
C ASP A 165 -41.41 38.67 -11.61
N GLY A 166 -40.34 37.93 -11.89
CA GLY A 166 -40.21 37.19 -13.14
C GLY A 166 -38.88 36.46 -13.25
N ASP A 167 -38.96 35.13 -13.21
CA ASP A 167 -38.00 34.20 -13.83
C ASP A 167 -36.64 33.95 -13.15
N ALA A 168 -36.66 33.46 -11.91
CA ALA A 168 -35.46 32.96 -11.21
C ALA A 168 -35.48 31.44 -10.93
N ALA A 169 -36.07 30.61 -11.80
CA ALA A 169 -36.25 29.17 -11.56
C ALA A 169 -35.36 28.23 -12.41
N ALA A 170 -34.41 28.74 -13.21
CA ALA A 170 -33.76 27.94 -14.25
C ALA A 170 -32.28 27.52 -14.03
N ASP A 171 -31.62 27.86 -12.91
CA ASP A 171 -30.15 27.67 -12.80
C ASP A 171 -29.66 26.53 -11.87
N ASP A 172 -30.55 25.68 -11.34
CA ASP A 172 -30.15 24.63 -10.38
C ASP A 172 -29.56 23.35 -11.03
N SER A 173 -29.72 23.13 -12.35
CA SER A 173 -29.29 21.89 -13.01
C SER A 173 -27.77 21.75 -13.18
N HIS A 174 -27.01 22.85 -13.20
CA HIS A 174 -25.55 22.78 -13.37
C HIS A 174 -24.78 22.40 -12.10
N GLY A 175 -25.35 22.65 -10.92
CA GLY A 175 -24.71 22.29 -9.64
C GLY A 175 -24.66 20.79 -9.36
N GLN A 176 -25.63 20.02 -9.86
CA GLN A 176 -25.76 18.60 -9.50
C GLN A 176 -24.73 17.70 -10.21
N SER A 177 -24.35 18.04 -11.45
CA SER A 177 -23.37 17.24 -12.22
C SER A 177 -21.94 17.35 -11.65
N SER A 178 -21.55 18.51 -11.12
CA SER A 178 -20.22 18.69 -10.54
C SER A 178 -20.04 17.91 -9.23
N ASP A 179 -21.12 17.80 -8.45
CA ASP A 179 -21.12 17.09 -7.17
C ASP A 179 -20.94 15.58 -7.39
N MET A 180 -21.66 14.99 -8.35
CA MET A 180 -21.53 13.56 -8.65
C MET A 180 -20.12 13.19 -9.13
N ALA A 181 -19.49 14.03 -9.95
CA ALA A 181 -18.12 13.82 -10.41
C ALA A 181 -17.08 13.93 -9.28
N SER A 182 -17.30 14.82 -8.30
CA SER A 182 -16.46 14.91 -7.10
C SER A 182 -16.57 13.67 -6.23
N ASP A 183 -17.79 13.19 -6.02
CA ASP A 183 -18.10 12.03 -5.20
C ASP A 183 -17.51 10.75 -5.80
N ALA A 184 -17.69 10.54 -7.11
CA ALA A 184 -17.08 9.42 -7.83
C ALA A 184 -15.55 9.43 -7.73
N ARG A 185 -14.92 10.61 -7.84
CA ARG A 185 -13.46 10.77 -7.64
C ARG A 185 -13.03 10.40 -6.22
N CYS A 186 -13.82 10.74 -5.21
CA CYS A 186 -13.54 10.39 -3.82
C CYS A 186 -13.58 8.87 -3.61
N VAL A 187 -14.62 8.21 -4.11
CA VAL A 187 -14.75 6.75 -4.03
C VAL A 187 -13.60 6.06 -4.77
N LEU A 188 -13.26 6.51 -5.98
CA LEU A 188 -12.14 5.94 -6.75
C LEU A 188 -10.80 6.07 -6.02
N ARG A 189 -10.55 7.19 -5.32
CA ARG A 189 -9.37 7.37 -4.47
C ARG A 189 -9.34 6.37 -3.32
N LEU A 190 -10.46 6.17 -2.65
CA LEU A 190 -10.57 5.22 -1.53
C LEU A 190 -10.35 3.78 -2.01
N VAL A 191 -10.96 3.40 -3.14
CA VAL A 191 -10.78 2.07 -3.75
C VAL A 191 -9.32 1.84 -4.15
N ALA A 192 -8.68 2.81 -4.80
CA ALA A 192 -7.27 2.74 -5.15
C ALA A 192 -6.38 2.62 -3.91
N GLY A 193 -6.68 3.40 -2.86
CA GLY A 193 -5.98 3.35 -1.58
C GLY A 193 -6.10 1.99 -0.90
N LEU A 194 -7.31 1.42 -0.82
CA LEU A 194 -7.55 0.08 -0.27
C LEU A 194 -6.82 -1.00 -1.06
N THR A 195 -6.84 -0.91 -2.39
CA THR A 195 -6.12 -1.86 -3.27
C THR A 195 -4.61 -1.81 -3.04
N LEU A 196 -4.03 -0.60 -2.91
CA LEU A 196 -2.61 -0.44 -2.61
C LEU A 196 -2.26 -0.93 -1.20
N LEU A 197 -3.14 -0.71 -0.23
CA LEU A 197 -2.95 -1.13 1.14
C LEU A 197 -2.96 -2.66 1.27
N GLU A 198 -3.90 -3.33 0.61
CA GLU A 198 -3.99 -4.80 0.55
C GLU A 198 -2.74 -5.40 -0.10
N ARG A 199 -2.26 -4.79 -1.19
CA ARG A 199 -1.00 -5.16 -1.83
C ARG A 199 0.19 -5.04 -0.88
N HIS A 200 0.31 -3.92 -0.16
CA HIS A 200 1.42 -3.72 0.78
C HIS A 200 1.33 -4.68 1.97
N TYR A 201 0.12 -5.00 2.41
CA TYR A 201 -0.12 -6.01 3.44
C TYR A 201 0.37 -7.39 2.99
N THR A 202 -0.05 -7.84 1.80
CA THR A 202 0.36 -9.15 1.25
C THR A 202 1.86 -9.23 0.99
N GLU A 203 2.47 -8.17 0.42
CA GLU A 203 3.93 -8.04 0.25
C GLU A 203 4.66 -8.14 1.60
N SER A 204 4.11 -7.52 2.66
CA SER A 204 4.69 -7.57 4.01
C SER A 204 4.58 -8.95 4.65
N CYS A 205 3.44 -9.63 4.52
CA CYS A 205 3.28 -10.99 5.02
C CYS A 205 4.25 -11.97 4.34
N TRP A 206 4.37 -11.87 3.01
CA TRP A 206 5.33 -12.66 2.24
C TRP A 206 6.77 -12.41 2.66
N ALA A 207 7.18 -11.13 2.75
CA ALA A 207 8.54 -10.75 3.10
C ALA A 207 8.88 -11.21 4.53
N LEU A 208 7.95 -11.03 5.46
CA LEU A 208 8.12 -11.46 6.84
C LEU A 208 8.23 -12.99 6.95
N ALA A 209 7.44 -13.75 6.18
CA ALA A 209 7.54 -15.21 6.12
C ALA A 209 8.92 -15.66 5.61
N HIS A 210 9.45 -15.01 4.58
CA HIS A 210 10.78 -15.30 4.03
C HIS A 210 11.92 -14.95 4.99
N VAL A 211 11.84 -13.78 5.62
CA VAL A 211 12.82 -13.35 6.64
C VAL A 211 12.79 -14.32 7.82
N TYR A 212 11.60 -14.69 8.31
CA TYR A 212 11.45 -15.63 9.41
C TYR A 212 11.99 -17.03 9.07
N ALA A 213 11.63 -17.59 7.92
CA ALA A 213 12.11 -18.90 7.49
C ALA A 213 13.63 -18.92 7.33
N THR A 214 14.19 -17.89 6.68
CA THR A 214 15.65 -17.76 6.51
C THR A 214 16.36 -17.59 7.84
N ALA A 215 15.88 -16.69 8.70
CA ALA A 215 16.47 -16.47 10.02
C ALA A 215 16.43 -17.73 10.88
N ARG A 216 15.31 -18.48 10.85
CA ARG A 216 15.18 -19.72 11.60
C ARG A 216 16.17 -20.80 11.13
N LEU A 217 16.40 -20.93 9.83
CA LEU A 217 17.37 -21.88 9.29
C LEU A 217 18.81 -21.45 9.58
N LEU A 218 19.11 -20.14 9.54
CA LEU A 218 20.43 -19.59 9.88
C LEU A 218 20.76 -19.74 11.37
N LEU A 219 19.78 -19.54 12.25
CA LEU A 219 19.92 -19.67 13.69
C LEU A 219 19.80 -21.12 14.19
N SER A 220 19.41 -22.05 13.32
CA SER A 220 19.38 -23.48 13.65
C SER A 220 20.79 -24.00 13.81
N THR A 221 21.07 -24.67 14.92
CA THR A 221 22.37 -25.31 15.18
C THR A 221 22.59 -26.58 14.35
N ARG A 222 21.61 -26.99 13.54
CA ARG A 222 21.68 -28.22 12.75
C ARG A 222 22.49 -28.01 11.48
N PRO A 223 23.55 -28.79 11.23
CA PRO A 223 24.40 -28.63 10.04
C PRO A 223 23.64 -28.85 8.73
N CYS A 224 22.59 -29.67 8.74
CA CYS A 224 21.73 -29.91 7.57
C CYS A 224 20.99 -28.65 7.11
N ASP A 225 20.61 -27.77 8.04
CA ASP A 225 19.85 -26.54 7.71
C ASP A 225 20.77 -25.51 7.04
N ALA A 226 22.00 -25.37 7.54
CA ALA A 226 23.04 -24.54 6.92
C ALA A 226 23.44 -25.08 5.54
N ALA A 227 23.60 -26.40 5.40
CA ALA A 227 23.89 -27.05 4.11
C ALA A 227 22.75 -26.84 3.11
N PHE A 228 21.49 -26.94 3.54
CA PHE A 228 20.33 -26.65 2.72
C PHE A 228 20.34 -25.20 2.22
N LEU A 229 20.51 -24.22 3.11
CA LEU A 229 20.58 -22.81 2.71
C LEU A 229 21.74 -22.55 1.75
N ARG A 230 22.91 -23.14 2.01
CA ARG A 230 24.07 -23.01 1.14
C ARG A 230 23.79 -23.58 -0.25
N ARG A 231 23.18 -24.77 -0.33
CA ARG A 231 22.76 -25.38 -1.60
C ARG A 231 21.74 -24.52 -2.33
N LEU A 232 20.75 -24.02 -1.60
CA LEU A 232 19.68 -23.18 -2.12
C LEU A 232 20.24 -21.87 -2.71
N VAL A 233 21.23 -21.26 -2.06
CA VAL A 233 21.83 -19.98 -2.48
C VAL A 233 22.93 -20.15 -3.54
N LEU A 234 23.80 -21.15 -3.39
CA LEU A 234 25.01 -21.29 -4.22
C LEU A 234 24.86 -22.25 -5.39
N GLU A 235 24.14 -23.37 -5.20
CA GLU A 235 24.13 -24.49 -6.14
C GLU A 235 22.87 -24.53 -7.01
N SER A 236 21.80 -23.83 -6.61
CA SER A 236 20.56 -23.85 -7.37
C SER A 236 20.69 -23.03 -8.67
N THR A 237 20.22 -23.65 -9.76
CA THR A 237 20.20 -23.14 -11.14
C THR A 237 19.43 -21.83 -11.38
N PRO A 238 18.67 -21.23 -10.44
CA PRO A 238 18.13 -19.90 -10.65
C PRO A 238 18.72 -18.85 -9.70
N ARG A 239 20.02 -18.52 -9.84
CA ARG A 239 20.63 -17.32 -9.21
C ARG A 239 19.78 -16.06 -9.40
N ALA A 240 19.14 -15.93 -10.56
CA ALA A 240 18.23 -14.83 -10.87
C ALA A 240 16.99 -14.80 -9.96
N ARG A 241 16.45 -15.96 -9.55
CA ARG A 241 15.28 -16.04 -8.68
C ARG A 241 15.63 -15.73 -7.23
N SER A 242 16.74 -16.26 -6.72
CA SER A 242 17.21 -15.90 -5.37
C SER A 242 17.58 -14.43 -5.29
N ALA A 243 18.24 -13.88 -6.32
CA ALA A 243 18.51 -12.45 -6.42
C ALA A 243 17.22 -11.61 -6.47
N LEU A 244 16.20 -12.05 -7.24
CA LEU A 244 14.90 -11.38 -7.28
C LEU A 244 14.24 -11.35 -5.90
N GLN A 245 14.16 -12.51 -5.21
CA GLN A 245 13.55 -12.58 -3.89
C GLN A 245 14.29 -11.71 -2.87
N ALA A 246 15.62 -11.78 -2.84
CA ALA A 246 16.45 -10.93 -1.99
C ALA A 246 16.21 -9.45 -2.30
N GLY A 247 16.13 -9.08 -3.58
CA GLY A 247 15.81 -7.73 -4.03
C GLY A 247 14.42 -7.25 -3.58
N LEU A 248 13.41 -8.12 -3.63
CA LEU A 248 12.06 -7.81 -3.16
C LEU A 248 12.02 -7.60 -1.64
N VAL A 249 12.67 -8.47 -0.87
CA VAL A 249 12.78 -8.33 0.60
C VAL A 249 13.54 -7.04 0.95
N LEU A 250 14.66 -6.76 0.29
CA LEU A 250 15.45 -5.55 0.52
C LEU A 250 14.66 -4.28 0.18
N ARG A 251 13.92 -4.29 -0.94
CA ARG A 251 13.03 -3.20 -1.33
C ARG A 251 11.91 -2.99 -0.32
N TRP A 252 11.31 -4.06 0.19
CA TRP A 252 10.30 -3.97 1.25
C TRP A 252 10.88 -3.39 2.54
N LEU A 253 12.06 -3.85 2.97
CA LEU A 253 12.78 -3.30 4.13
C LEU A 253 13.06 -1.81 3.95
N TYR A 254 13.63 -1.41 2.81
CA TYR A 254 13.93 -0.02 2.50
C TYR A 254 12.69 0.87 2.58
N ARG A 255 11.57 0.45 1.97
CA ARG A 255 10.30 1.19 2.02
C ARG A 255 9.74 1.30 3.44
N SER A 256 9.79 0.21 4.21
CA SER A 256 9.27 0.17 5.57
C SER A 256 10.08 1.10 6.49
N VAL A 257 11.42 1.07 6.37
CA VAL A 257 12.31 1.97 7.11
C VAL A 257 12.13 3.42 6.66
N SER A 258 12.08 3.69 5.35
CA SER A 258 11.87 5.03 4.82
C SER A 258 10.53 5.63 5.24
N ALA A 259 9.45 4.84 5.26
CA ALA A 259 8.16 5.28 5.76
C ALA A 259 8.19 5.58 7.26
N ALA A 260 8.92 4.76 8.04
CA ALA A 260 9.09 4.97 9.47
C ALA A 260 9.91 6.23 9.79
N THR A 261 10.92 6.56 8.97
CA THR A 261 11.77 7.74 9.20
C THR A 261 11.15 9.06 8.72
N THR A 262 10.28 9.00 7.72
CA THR A 262 9.63 10.20 7.14
C THR A 262 8.33 10.60 7.85
N THR A 263 7.73 9.71 8.64
CA THR A 263 6.51 10.04 9.39
C THR A 263 6.79 11.00 10.55
N ARG A 264 5.88 11.94 10.80
CA ARG A 264 5.93 12.83 11.97
C ARG A 264 5.72 12.08 13.30
N TRP A 265 5.30 10.82 13.25
CA TRP A 265 5.00 10.00 14.42
C TRP A 265 5.71 8.63 14.34
N PRO A 266 7.06 8.59 14.28
CA PRO A 266 7.82 7.35 14.05
C PRO A 266 7.56 6.33 15.16
N ARG A 267 7.40 6.78 16.40
CA ARG A 267 7.08 5.93 17.55
C ARG A 267 5.72 5.25 17.41
N LEU A 268 4.69 5.97 16.94
CA LEU A 268 3.36 5.41 16.76
C LEU A 268 3.35 4.37 15.64
N VAL A 269 4.02 4.67 14.52
CA VAL A 269 4.17 3.74 13.39
C VAL A 269 4.90 2.47 13.85
N LEU A 270 5.98 2.61 14.62
CA LEU A 270 6.71 1.47 15.18
C LEU A 270 5.84 0.65 16.14
N LEU A 271 5.09 1.29 17.05
CA LEU A 271 4.18 0.61 17.96
C LEU A 271 3.08 -0.15 17.23
N LEU A 272 2.48 0.46 16.19
CA LEU A 272 1.49 -0.19 15.34
C LEU A 272 2.09 -1.36 14.58
N ALA A 273 3.27 -1.20 14.00
CA ALA A 273 3.98 -2.28 13.32
C ALA A 273 4.28 -3.44 14.28
N CYS A 274 4.79 -3.16 15.49
CA CYS A 274 5.00 -4.16 16.52
C CYS A 274 3.70 -4.86 16.93
N ALA A 275 2.62 -4.11 17.15
CA ALA A 275 1.31 -4.66 17.48
C ALA A 275 0.77 -5.57 16.37
N CYS A 276 0.90 -5.16 15.10
CA CYS A 276 0.54 -5.97 13.95
C CYS A 276 1.39 -7.24 13.86
N CYS A 277 2.71 -7.16 14.07
CA CYS A 277 3.59 -8.32 14.09
C CYS A 277 3.24 -9.30 15.20
N VAL A 278 3.03 -8.81 16.43
CA VAL A 278 2.62 -9.63 17.58
C VAL A 278 1.26 -10.27 17.34
N GLY A 279 0.28 -9.50 16.84
CA GLY A 279 -1.04 -10.00 16.50
C GLY A 279 -0.99 -11.09 15.43
N THR A 280 -0.21 -10.88 14.37
CA THR A 280 -0.03 -11.87 13.30
C THR A 280 0.63 -13.14 13.83
N LEU A 281 1.69 -13.00 14.64
CA LEU A 281 2.35 -14.14 15.28
C LEU A 281 1.41 -14.90 16.22
N HIS A 282 0.57 -14.19 16.97
CA HIS A 282 -0.42 -14.78 17.86
C HIS A 282 -1.47 -15.59 17.10
N ILE A 283 -2.01 -15.03 16.00
CA ILE A 283 -2.95 -15.71 15.10
C ILE A 283 -2.30 -16.97 14.52
N LEU A 284 -1.06 -16.86 14.03
CA LEU A 284 -0.32 -18.00 13.50
C LEU A 284 -0.10 -19.08 14.57
N ARG A 285 0.26 -18.67 15.80
CA ARG A 285 0.48 -19.58 16.93
C ARG A 285 -0.75 -20.43 17.23
N HIS A 286 -1.92 -19.82 17.17
CA HIS A 286 -3.22 -20.43 17.51
C HIS A 286 -4.08 -20.74 16.28
N SER A 287 -3.46 -20.87 15.10
CA SER A 287 -4.18 -21.08 13.84
C SER A 287 -5.09 -22.32 13.83
N GLY A 288 -4.78 -23.36 14.62
CA GLY A 288 -5.68 -24.51 14.80
C GLY A 288 -6.99 -24.17 15.52
N ARG A 289 -6.99 -23.20 16.45
CA ARG A 289 -8.21 -22.70 17.11
C ARG A 289 -8.94 -21.68 16.25
N TYR A 290 -8.19 -20.91 15.47
CA TYR A 290 -8.73 -19.89 14.56
C TYR A 290 -8.98 -20.44 13.15
N PHE A 291 -9.05 -21.76 12.95
CA PHE A 291 -9.21 -22.34 11.61
C PHE A 291 -10.46 -21.80 10.90
N ILE A 292 -11.60 -21.77 11.58
CA ILE A 292 -12.86 -21.23 11.03
C ILE A 292 -12.75 -19.72 10.75
N LEU A 293 -12.10 -18.95 11.63
CA LEU A 293 -11.82 -17.52 11.41
C LEU A 293 -10.84 -17.31 10.25
N LEU A 294 -9.91 -18.24 10.01
CA LEU A 294 -8.99 -18.19 8.88
C LEU A 294 -9.66 -18.62 7.57
N GLU A 295 -10.62 -19.55 7.62
CA GLU A 295 -11.46 -19.94 6.49
C GLU A 295 -12.38 -18.79 6.08
N MET A 296 -13.00 -18.11 7.06
CA MET A 296 -13.79 -16.89 6.88
C MET A 296 -12.93 -15.62 6.72
N SER A 297 -11.60 -15.76 6.59
CA SER A 297 -10.67 -14.63 6.65
C SER A 297 -10.91 -13.61 5.55
N ASP A 298 -11.44 -14.01 4.40
CA ASP A 298 -11.71 -13.06 3.32
C ASP A 298 -12.78 -12.03 3.72
N MET A 299 -13.82 -12.47 4.42
CA MET A 299 -14.84 -11.59 4.99
C MET A 299 -14.32 -10.82 6.20
N LEU A 300 -13.56 -11.46 7.11
CA LEU A 300 -13.00 -10.79 8.28
C LEU A 300 -11.96 -9.72 7.92
N VAL A 301 -11.19 -9.92 6.86
CA VAL A 301 -10.30 -8.91 6.30
C VAL A 301 -11.14 -7.74 5.79
N THR A 302 -12.25 -8.01 5.10
CA THR A 302 -13.17 -6.96 4.61
C THR A 302 -13.81 -6.18 5.76
N PHE A 303 -14.30 -6.86 6.80
CA PHE A 303 -14.83 -6.24 8.02
C PHE A 303 -13.74 -5.52 8.83
N GLY A 304 -12.54 -6.06 8.88
CA GLY A 304 -11.38 -5.45 9.53
C GLY A 304 -10.99 -4.15 8.87
N TRP A 305 -10.96 -4.10 7.53
CA TRP A 305 -10.74 -2.85 6.79
C TRP A 305 -11.86 -1.84 7.00
N MET A 306 -13.12 -2.30 7.04
CA MET A 306 -14.25 -1.43 7.34
C MET A 306 -14.15 -0.84 8.76
N ALA A 307 -13.87 -1.68 9.75
CA ALA A 307 -13.70 -1.26 11.15
C ALA A 307 -12.51 -0.30 11.30
N LEU A 308 -11.38 -0.58 10.64
CA LEU A 308 -10.21 0.31 10.64
C LEU A 308 -10.52 1.65 9.97
N GLY A 309 -11.19 1.62 8.80
CA GLY A 309 -11.63 2.83 8.10
C GLY A 309 -12.55 3.69 8.97
N MET A 310 -13.53 3.06 9.62
CA MET A 310 -14.43 3.73 10.56
C MET A 310 -13.69 4.27 11.79
N ALA A 311 -12.75 3.51 12.36
CA ALA A 311 -11.94 3.97 13.49
C ALA A 311 -11.08 5.19 13.14
N VAL A 312 -10.49 5.21 11.94
CA VAL A 312 -9.74 6.37 11.43
C VAL A 312 -10.67 7.57 11.25
N LEU A 313 -11.86 7.38 10.67
CA LEU A 313 -12.87 8.45 10.54
C LEU A 313 -13.28 8.99 11.91
N MET A 314 -13.53 8.11 12.89
CA MET A 314 -13.90 8.48 14.25
C MET A 314 -12.78 9.25 14.96
N ALA A 315 -11.55 8.75 14.93
CA ALA A 315 -10.40 9.42 15.53
C ALA A 315 -10.19 10.82 14.91
N TRP A 316 -10.41 10.93 13.61
CA TRP A 316 -10.31 12.19 12.90
C TRP A 316 -11.45 13.16 13.24
N ALA A 317 -12.69 12.67 13.33
CA ALA A 317 -13.84 13.44 13.77
C ALA A 317 -13.64 14.00 15.19
N VAL A 318 -13.18 13.16 16.13
CA VAL A 318 -12.85 13.56 17.51
C VAL A 318 -11.78 14.65 17.52
N ARG A 319 -10.72 14.49 16.73
CA ARG A 319 -9.64 15.49 16.64
C ARG A 319 -10.11 16.82 16.02
N ASP A 320 -11.03 16.79 15.07
CA ASP A 320 -11.55 18.02 14.48
C ASP A 320 -12.49 18.74 15.44
N TRP A 321 -13.37 18.00 16.12
CA TRP A 321 -14.23 18.52 17.18
C TRP A 321 -13.42 19.20 18.29
N ALA A 322 -12.37 18.54 18.79
CA ALA A 322 -11.48 19.12 19.81
C ALA A 322 -10.82 20.44 19.36
N ARG A 323 -10.45 20.56 18.07
CA ARG A 323 -9.86 21.80 17.52
C ARG A 323 -10.86 22.94 17.32
N VAL A 324 -12.13 22.62 17.11
CA VAL A 324 -13.19 23.64 17.04
C VAL A 324 -13.51 24.12 18.46
N TRP A 325 -13.66 23.19 19.40
CA TRP A 325 -13.92 23.50 20.80
C TRP A 325 -12.83 24.39 21.41
N LEU A 326 -11.55 24.05 21.24
CA LEU A 326 -10.43 24.86 21.73
C LEU A 326 -10.37 26.28 21.13
N ARG A 327 -10.95 26.52 19.94
CA ARG A 327 -10.99 27.84 19.30
C ARG A 327 -12.19 28.69 19.73
N GLY A 328 -13.22 28.08 20.33
CA GLY A 328 -14.39 28.80 20.84
C GLY A 328 -14.23 29.36 22.25
N HIS A 329 -13.14 29.01 22.94
CA HIS A 329 -12.84 29.41 24.33
C HIS A 329 -11.64 30.38 24.43
N VAL A 330 -11.18 30.92 23.30
CA VAL A 330 -10.14 31.95 23.20
C VAL A 330 -10.77 33.20 22.61
#